data_AF-A0AAV5XW64-F1
#
_entry.id   AF-A0AAV5XW64-F1
#
_cell.length_a   1.000
_cell.length_b   1.000
_cell.length_c   1.000
_cell.angle_alpha   90.00
_cell.angle_beta   90.00
_cell.angle_gamma   90.00
#
_symmetry.space_group_name_H-M   'P 1'
#
loop_
_entity.id
_entity.type
_entity.pdbx_description
1 polymer ?
#
loop_
_entity_poly.entity_id
_entity_poly.type
_entity_poly.pdbx_seq_one_letter_code
_entity_poly.pdbx_strand_id
1 'polypeptide(L)'
;MRILIAKPGLDGHDRGAKVVAQALRDAGVEVVYTGLKRTPEEIVAEAIQEDADVVGLSILSGAHLLLTRRVLDGLRAAGADDIQVVVGGTIPPRDVEPLKALGATAVFPMGTPLTDIVAAFKSRSEVTR
;
A
#
# COMPACT_ATOMS: atom_id res chain seq x y z
N MET A 1 11.53 -4.12 -8.44
CA MET A 1 10.41 -3.50 -7.73
C MET A 1 9.52 -4.58 -7.15
N ARG A 2 9.61 -4.76 -5.84
CA ARG A 2 8.80 -5.65 -5.02
C ARG A 2 7.78 -4.83 -4.23
N ILE A 3 6.54 -5.26 -4.26
CA ILE A 3 5.43 -4.60 -3.58
C ILE A 3 4.86 -5.52 -2.51
N LEU A 4 4.78 -5.02 -1.28
CA LEU A 4 4.01 -5.64 -0.21
C LEU A 4 2.58 -5.10 -0.21
N ILE A 5 1.59 -5.91 -0.59
CA ILE A 5 0.18 -5.56 -0.49
C ILE A 5 -0.35 -6.01 0.88
N ALA A 6 -0.65 -5.04 1.73
CA ALA A 6 -1.01 -5.25 3.12
C ALA A 6 -2.46 -4.86 3.44
N LYS A 7 -3.05 -5.57 4.41
CA LYS A 7 -4.41 -5.33 4.93
C LYS A 7 -4.35 -5.03 6.43
N PRO A 8 -4.19 -3.75 6.82
CA PRO A 8 -4.06 -3.38 8.23
C PRO A 8 -5.38 -3.45 9.00
N GLY A 9 -5.28 -3.83 10.28
CA GLY A 9 -6.39 -3.81 11.23
C GLY A 9 -7.47 -4.87 10.97
N LEU A 10 -8.66 -4.73 11.54
CA LEU A 10 -9.71 -5.76 11.46
C LEU A 10 -10.45 -5.82 10.10
N ASP A 11 -9.90 -5.20 9.05
CA ASP A 11 -10.52 -5.15 7.72
C ASP A 11 -10.55 -6.54 7.07
N GLY A 12 -11.74 -7.12 6.98
CA GLY A 12 -11.98 -8.42 6.35
C GLY A 12 -12.15 -8.36 4.83
N HIS A 13 -12.14 -7.17 4.21
CA HIS A 13 -12.35 -7.04 2.77
C HIS A 13 -11.05 -7.29 2.01
N ASP A 14 -10.92 -8.48 1.41
CA ASP A 14 -9.72 -8.89 0.68
C ASP A 14 -9.85 -8.82 -0.84
N ARG A 15 -11.08 -8.81 -1.38
CA ARG A 15 -11.31 -8.90 -2.83
C ARG A 15 -10.52 -7.86 -3.62
N GLY A 16 -10.60 -6.59 -3.22
CA GLY A 16 -9.88 -5.50 -3.91
C GLY A 16 -8.37 -5.70 -3.89
N ALA A 17 -7.82 -6.05 -2.72
CA ALA A 17 -6.38 -6.31 -2.57
C ALA A 17 -5.90 -7.50 -3.42
N LYS A 18 -6.67 -8.59 -3.45
CA LYS A 18 -6.36 -9.78 -4.26
C LYS A 18 -6.40 -9.48 -5.77
N VAL A 19 -7.41 -8.73 -6.22
CA VAL A 19 -7.54 -8.34 -7.63
C VAL A 19 -6.39 -7.42 -8.05
N VAL A 20 -6.04 -6.42 -7.23
CA VAL A 20 -4.89 -5.54 -7.49
C VAL A 20 -3.58 -6.34 -7.49
N ALA A 21 -3.38 -7.22 -6.52
CA ALA A 21 -2.19 -8.06 -6.45
C ALA A 21 -2.06 -8.96 -7.68
N GLN A 22 -3.16 -9.56 -8.15
CA GLN A 22 -3.14 -10.36 -9.37
C GLN A 22 -2.81 -9.51 -10.60
N ALA A 23 -3.47 -8.36 -10.78
CA ALA A 23 -3.23 -7.48 -11.91
C ALA A 23 -1.79 -6.97 -11.98
N LEU A 24 -1.18 -6.67 -10.83
CA LEU A 24 0.22 -6.28 -10.74
C LEU A 24 1.16 -7.43 -11.11
N ARG A 25 0.88 -8.66 -10.66
CA ARG A 25 1.66 -9.85 -11.05
C ARG A 25 1.55 -10.14 -12.55
N ASP A 26 0.35 -10.03 -13.12
CA ASP A 26 0.11 -10.20 -14.55
C ASP A 26 0.88 -9.16 -15.37
N ALA A 27 1.11 -7.98 -14.80
CA ALA A 27 1.93 -6.91 -15.38
C ALA A 27 3.45 -7.08 -15.16
N GLY A 28 3.89 -8.19 -14.54
CA GLY A 28 5.30 -8.51 -14.30
C GLY A 28 5.90 -7.88 -13.04
N VAL A 29 5.07 -7.34 -12.14
CA VAL A 29 5.53 -6.79 -10.86
C VAL A 29 5.62 -7.89 -9.81
N GLU A 30 6.68 -7.88 -9.00
CA GLU A 30 6.81 -8.81 -7.90
C GLU A 30 5.93 -8.37 -6.72
N VAL A 31 5.04 -9.25 -6.27
CA VAL A 31 4.02 -8.90 -5.28
C VAL A 31 3.93 -9.95 -4.18
N VAL A 32 4.18 -9.50 -2.94
CA VAL A 32 3.93 -10.23 -1.70
C VAL A 32 2.59 -9.76 -1.13
N TYR A 33 1.74 -10.69 -0.69
CA TYR A 33 0.44 -10.38 -0.08
C TYR A 33 0.43 -10.87 1.37
N THR A 34 0.27 -9.95 2.33
CA THR A 34 0.44 -10.24 3.77
C THR A 34 -0.66 -11.14 4.34
N GLY A 35 -1.78 -11.29 3.63
CA GLY A 35 -3.02 -11.81 4.20
C GLY A 35 -3.79 -10.75 5.00
N LEU A 36 -4.85 -11.19 5.66
CA LEU A 36 -5.77 -10.32 6.40
C LEU A 36 -5.29 -10.01 7.81
N LYS A 37 -5.79 -8.92 8.38
CA LYS A 37 -5.71 -8.60 9.81
C LYS A 37 -4.30 -8.41 10.36
N ARG A 38 -3.46 -7.71 9.60
CA ARG A 38 -2.11 -7.36 10.05
C ARG A 38 -2.07 -6.11 10.89
N THR A 39 -1.25 -6.10 11.92
CA THR A 39 -0.96 -4.87 12.66
C THR A 39 -0.02 -3.97 11.85
N PRO A 40 -0.03 -2.65 12.05
CA PRO A 40 0.98 -1.77 11.44
C PRO A 40 2.41 -2.24 11.71
N GLU A 41 2.68 -2.74 12.91
CA GLU A 41 4.01 -3.24 13.31
C GLU A 41 4.41 -4.49 12.52
N GLU A 42 3.48 -5.44 12.32
CA GLU A 42 3.72 -6.62 11.47
C GLU A 42 3.98 -6.22 10.01
N ILE A 43 3.23 -5.24 9.49
CA ILE A 43 3.41 -4.76 8.12
C ILE A 43 4.78 -4.12 7.93
N VAL A 44 5.23 -3.32 8.89
CA VAL A 44 6.58 -2.70 8.87
C VAL A 44 7.65 -3.78 8.89
N ALA A 45 7.53 -4.77 9.79
CA ALA A 45 8.49 -5.85 9.88
C ALA A 45 8.55 -6.67 8.58
N GLU A 46 7.39 -7.03 8.02
CA GLU A 46 7.29 -7.80 6.78
C GLU A 46 7.83 -7.00 5.58
N ALA A 47 7.59 -5.69 5.52
CA ALA A 47 8.13 -4.83 4.45
C ALA A 47 9.66 -4.82 4.43
N ILE A 48 10.28 -4.76 5.61
CA ILE A 48 11.74 -4.79 5.75
C ILE A 48 12.29 -6.19 5.45
N GLN A 49 11.65 -7.23 5.99
CA GLN A 49 12.08 -8.63 5.77
C GLN A 49 12.03 -9.03 4.30
N GLU A 50 11.00 -8.58 3.60
CA GLU A 50 10.81 -8.84 2.17
C GLU A 50 11.62 -7.89 1.29
N ASP A 51 12.37 -6.92 1.84
CA ASP A 51 13.09 -5.90 1.05
C ASP A 51 12.16 -5.20 0.04
N ALA A 52 11.01 -4.74 0.53
CA ALA A 52 9.96 -4.17 -0.31
C ALA A 52 10.29 -2.73 -0.71
N ASP A 53 10.17 -2.41 -2.00
CA ASP A 53 10.27 -1.03 -2.49
C ASP A 53 9.01 -0.21 -2.13
N VAL A 54 7.85 -0.87 -2.08
CA VAL A 54 6.56 -0.22 -1.84
C VAL A 54 5.66 -1.07 -0.93
N VAL A 55 5.03 -0.42 0.05
CA VAL A 55 3.91 -0.96 0.83
C VAL A 55 2.59 -0.40 0.30
N GLY A 56 1.76 -1.27 -0.26
CA GLY A 56 0.39 -0.97 -0.65
C GLY A 56 -0.61 -1.30 0.44
N LEU A 57 -1.12 -0.29 1.14
CA LEU A 57 -2.16 -0.46 2.16
C LEU A 57 -3.54 -0.48 1.52
N SER A 58 -4.24 -1.61 1.62
CA SER A 58 -5.65 -1.69 1.26
C SER A 58 -6.51 -1.48 2.51
N ILE A 59 -7.37 -0.47 2.55
CA ILE A 59 -8.13 -0.08 3.75
C ILE A 59 -9.57 0.26 3.38
N LEU A 60 -10.51 -0.54 3.86
CA LEU A 60 -11.96 -0.33 3.66
C LEU A 60 -12.70 -0.02 4.98
N SER A 61 -11.99 -0.01 6.11
CA SER A 61 -12.54 0.19 7.46
C SER A 61 -12.77 1.65 7.86
N GLY A 62 -12.37 2.62 7.04
CA GLY A 62 -12.41 4.05 7.36
C GLY A 62 -11.29 4.53 8.28
N ALA A 63 -10.37 3.65 8.68
CA ALA A 63 -9.22 3.97 9.53
C ALA A 63 -7.96 4.34 8.71
N HIS A 64 -8.11 4.75 7.46
CA HIS A 64 -7.00 4.95 6.51
C HIS A 64 -5.96 5.97 6.99
N LEU A 65 -6.38 7.12 7.55
CA LEU A 65 -5.43 8.12 8.06
C LEU A 65 -4.60 7.57 9.22
N LEU A 66 -5.27 6.99 10.22
CA LEU A 66 -4.62 6.46 11.41
C LEU A 66 -3.65 5.32 11.08
N LEU A 67 -4.10 4.35 10.29
CA LEU A 67 -3.30 3.16 9.96
C LEU A 67 -2.12 3.52 9.05
N THR A 68 -2.34 4.38 8.06
CA THR A 68 -1.25 4.87 7.20
C THR A 68 -0.20 5.61 8.01
N ARG A 69 -0.62 6.49 8.92
CA ARG A 69 0.31 7.21 9.81
C ARG A 69 1.18 6.25 10.63
N ARG A 70 0.57 5.23 11.23
CA ARG A 70 1.29 4.24 12.05
C ARG A 70 2.33 3.45 11.24
N VAL A 71 1.99 3.05 10.01
CA VAL A 71 2.93 2.35 9.13
C VAL A 71 4.09 3.27 8.74
N LEU A 72 3.80 4.52 8.34
CA LEU A 72 4.84 5.51 8.00
C LEU A 72 5.77 5.82 9.17
N ASP A 73 5.21 6.03 10.37
CA ASP A 73 6.01 6.27 11.57
C ASP A 73 6.87 5.05 11.93
N GLY A 74 6.33 3.84 11.78
CA GLY A 74 7.05 2.60 12.04
C GLY A 74 8.20 2.37 11.06
N LEU A 75 7.98 2.58 9.76
CA LEU A 75 9.04 2.52 8.74
C LEU A 75 10.17 3.51 9.06
N ARG A 76 9.81 4.76 9.38
CA ARG A 76 10.80 5.78 9.76
C ARG A 76 11.56 5.42 11.04
N ALA A 77 10.88 4.91 12.06
CA ALA A 77 11.51 4.49 13.30
C ALA A 77 12.49 3.32 13.10
N ALA A 78 12.24 2.48 12.11
CA ALA A 78 13.11 1.37 11.71
C ALA A 78 14.23 1.78 10.75
N GLY A 79 14.30 3.05 10.31
CA GLY A 79 15.28 3.52 9.32
C GLY A 79 15.01 3.05 7.89
N ALA A 80 13.76 2.72 7.58
CA ALA A 80 13.29 2.23 6.28
C ALA A 80 12.31 3.22 5.63
N ASP A 81 12.56 4.53 5.76
CA ASP A 81 11.73 5.61 5.22
C ASP A 81 11.87 5.80 3.69
N ASP A 82 12.79 5.07 3.07
CA ASP A 82 12.92 4.89 1.62
C ASP A 82 11.81 4.00 1.03
N ILE A 83 11.23 3.10 1.82
CA ILE A 83 10.09 2.27 1.42
C ILE A 83 8.85 3.16 1.21
N GLN A 84 8.37 3.22 -0.02
CA GLN A 84 7.21 4.07 -0.35
C GLN A 84 5.92 3.47 0.20
N VAL A 85 5.01 4.32 0.66
CA VAL A 85 3.65 3.88 1.05
C VAL A 85 2.64 4.39 0.04
N VAL A 86 1.76 3.50 -0.43
CA VAL A 86 0.57 3.85 -1.23
C VAL A 86 -0.68 3.33 -0.54
N VAL A 87 -1.81 4.02 -0.71
CA VAL A 87 -3.04 3.71 0.01
C VAL A 87 -4.19 3.53 -0.95
N GLY A 88 -4.95 2.45 -0.82
CA GLY A 88 -6.15 2.21 -1.61
C GLY A 88 -7.32 1.73 -0.78
N GLY A 89 -8.53 1.80 -1.34
CA GLY A 89 -9.75 1.31 -0.69
C GLY A 89 -10.82 2.39 -0.52
N THR A 90 -11.64 2.32 0.54
CA THR A 90 -12.76 3.24 0.75
C THR A 90 -12.26 4.57 1.32
N ILE A 91 -11.73 5.42 0.45
CA ILE A 91 -11.10 6.69 0.82
C ILE A 91 -12.00 7.85 0.37
N PRO A 92 -12.57 8.63 1.31
CA PRO A 92 -13.34 9.82 0.98
C PRO A 92 -12.48 10.86 0.24
N PRO A 93 -13.02 11.62 -0.73
CA PRO A 93 -12.25 12.62 -1.47
C PRO A 93 -11.51 13.64 -0.58
N ARG A 94 -12.14 14.04 0.53
CA ARG A 94 -11.56 14.96 1.52
C ARG A 94 -10.30 14.42 2.22
N ASP A 95 -10.10 13.10 2.25
CA ASP A 95 -9.00 12.44 2.96
C ASP A 95 -7.82 12.10 2.03
N VAL A 96 -7.98 12.29 0.71
CA VAL A 96 -6.93 12.02 -0.29
C VAL A 96 -5.71 12.93 -0.10
N GLU A 97 -5.92 14.24 -0.06
CA GLU A 97 -4.82 15.20 0.15
C GLU A 97 -4.20 15.09 1.55
N PRO A 98 -4.97 14.91 2.64
CA PRO A 98 -4.41 14.55 3.94
C PRO A 98 -3.52 13.31 3.93
N LEU A 99 -3.90 12.23 3.24
CA LEU A 99 -3.06 11.03 3.13
C LEU A 99 -1.73 11.30 2.41
N LYS A 100 -1.76 12.10 1.33
CA LYS A 100 -0.52 12.50 0.63
C LYS A 100 0.36 13.38 1.51
N ALA A 101 -0.23 14.34 2.20
CA ALA A 101 0.48 15.22 3.13
C ALA A 101 1.10 14.45 4.31
N LEU A 102 0.52 13.32 4.72
CA LEU A 102 1.12 12.42 5.70
C LEU A 102 2.38 11.70 5.18
N GLY A 103 2.50 11.50 3.86
CA GLY A 103 3.61 10.79 3.23
C GLY A 103 3.20 9.67 2.28
N ALA A 104 1.90 9.46 2.02
CA ALA A 104 1.49 8.49 1.00
C ALA A 104 1.87 9.01 -0.40
N THR A 105 2.65 8.22 -1.14
CA THR A 105 3.15 8.58 -2.48
C THR A 105 2.09 8.44 -3.58
N ALA A 106 1.00 7.71 -3.30
CA ALA A 106 -0.18 7.63 -4.14
C ALA A 106 -1.40 7.20 -3.31
N VAL A 107 -2.59 7.61 -3.77
CA VAL A 107 -3.87 7.25 -3.16
C VAL A 107 -4.82 6.79 -4.26
N PHE A 108 -5.39 5.60 -4.11
CA PHE A 108 -6.29 4.95 -5.06
C PHE A 108 -7.66 4.67 -4.42
N PRO A 109 -8.60 5.64 -4.45
CA PRO A 109 -9.94 5.45 -3.92
C PRO A 109 -10.70 4.30 -4.61
N MET A 110 -11.75 3.81 -3.97
CA MET A 110 -12.65 2.81 -4.53
C MET A 110 -13.15 3.24 -5.92
N GLY A 111 -13.11 2.32 -6.88
CA GLY A 111 -13.50 2.59 -8.26
C GLY A 111 -12.37 3.04 -9.17
N THR A 112 -11.15 3.26 -8.64
CA THR A 112 -9.95 3.48 -9.48
C THR A 112 -9.78 2.32 -10.47
N PRO A 113 -9.65 2.59 -11.79
CA PRO A 113 -9.40 1.54 -12.78
C PRO A 113 -8.13 0.76 -12.48
N LEU A 114 -8.16 -0.57 -12.62
CA LEU A 114 -6.97 -1.41 -12.41
C LEU A 114 -5.82 -1.04 -13.34
N THR A 115 -6.12 -0.62 -14.56
CA THR A 115 -5.14 -0.13 -15.53
C THR A 115 -4.34 1.05 -15.00
N ASP A 116 -5.00 1.96 -14.27
CA ASP A 116 -4.38 3.18 -13.75
C ASP A 116 -3.48 2.84 -12.57
N ILE A 117 -3.93 1.91 -11.71
CA ILE A 117 -3.11 1.38 -10.62
C ILE A 117 -1.85 0.72 -11.18
N VAL A 118 -2.00 -0.20 -12.14
CA VAL A 118 -0.86 -0.90 -12.77
C VAL A 118 0.10 0.09 -13.43
N ALA A 119 -0.41 1.07 -14.19
CA ALA A 119 0.41 2.09 -14.84
C ALA A 119 1.21 2.91 -13.82
N ALA A 120 0.60 3.29 -12.70
CA ALA A 120 1.24 4.06 -11.64
C ALA A 120 2.39 3.31 -10.94
N PHE A 121 2.35 1.97 -10.91
CA PHE A 121 3.44 1.14 -10.38
C PHE A 121 4.52 0.86 -11.42
N LYS A 122 4.15 0.64 -12.69
CA LYS A 122 5.14 0.44 -13.76
C LYS A 122 6.03 1.67 -13.96
N SER A 123 5.44 2.88 -13.97
CA SER A 123 6.23 4.11 -14.11
C SER A 123 7.25 4.30 -12.99
N ARG A 124 6.96 3.83 -11.77
CA ARG A 124 7.91 3.86 -10.64
C ARG A 124 9.06 2.87 -10.82
N SER A 125 8.77 1.68 -11.36
CA SER A 125 9.80 0.68 -11.62
C SER A 125 10.83 1.10 -12.67
N GLU A 126 10.49 2.06 -13.53
CA GLU A 126 11.39 2.64 -14.53
C GLU A 126 12.25 3.79 -13.97
N VAL A 127 11.81 4.42 -12.87
CA VAL A 127 12.51 5.56 -12.22
C VAL A 127 13.53 5.10 -11.18
N THR A 128 13.34 3.91 -10.58
CA THR A 128 14.24 3.33 -9.56
C THR A 128 15.40 2.51 -10.19
N ARG A 129 15.74 2.71 -11.46
CA ARG A 129 16.85 2.02 -12.14
C ARG A 129 17.90 2.99 -12.70
#